data_AF-A0AAP2DLY9-F1
#
_entry.id   AF-A0AAP2DLY9-F1
#
_cell.length_a   1.000
_cell.length_b   1.000
_cell.length_c   1.000
_cell.angle_alpha   90.00
_cell.angle_beta   90.00
_cell.angle_gamma   90.00
#
_symmetry.space_group_name_H-M   'P 1'
#
loop_
_entity.id
_entity.type
_entity.pdbx_description
1 polymer ?
#
loop_
_entity_poly.entity_id
_entity_poly.type
_entity_poly.pdbx_seq_one_letter_code
_entity_poly.pdbx_strand_id
1 'polypeptide(L)'
;MNKHFKPNERELVKVATFFKKQSRKLIGEGKLGKEHAKVEEAVDRFVEQMEHHANTRASILQEREYLNKLVKDDAECPNCHKRDMLKLIGTEKNEKGWKSNRYRCRRCNIEFTWNRPNNPWDMLRYIEEVLQVLQLKQGDASVSDAEKEQMATAIQNMQANFNKLKPVIDAHEQEYNNLLTRDSEMEKLIHEFKNSLLIEKIKMDTWENKNK
;
A
#
# COMPACT_ATOMS: atom_id res chain seq x y z
N MET A 1 -2.50 22.42 4.98
CA MET A 1 -2.65 21.59 3.76
C MET A 1 -2.15 20.20 4.08
N ASN A 2 -2.95 19.17 3.83
CA ASN A 2 -2.62 17.79 4.18
C ASN A 2 -1.27 17.36 3.55
N LYS A 3 -0.37 16.78 4.37
CA LYS A 3 0.96 16.32 3.94
C LYS A 3 0.93 15.08 3.06
N HIS A 4 -0.16 14.31 3.10
CA HIS A 4 -0.34 13.05 2.38
C HIS A 4 -0.91 13.23 0.97
N PHE A 5 -1.15 14.47 0.55
CA PHE A 5 -1.63 14.75 -0.79
C PHE A 5 -0.58 14.46 -1.87
N LYS A 6 -1.01 13.76 -2.91
CA LYS A 6 -0.31 13.67 -4.19
C LYS A 6 -0.14 15.07 -4.82
N PRO A 7 0.80 15.27 -5.76
CA PRO A 7 1.00 16.56 -6.40
C PRO A 7 -0.27 17.16 -7.04
N ASN A 8 -1.05 16.34 -7.75
CA ASN A 8 -2.31 16.73 -8.39
C ASN A 8 -3.39 17.13 -7.37
N GLU A 9 -3.54 16.39 -6.27
CA GLU A 9 -4.45 16.72 -5.16
C GLU A 9 -4.08 18.07 -4.53
N ARG A 10 -2.78 18.31 -4.27
CA ARG A 10 -2.31 19.61 -3.73
C ARG A 10 -2.61 20.77 -4.66
N GLU A 11 -2.38 20.59 -5.96
CA GLU A 11 -2.68 21.62 -6.95
C GLU A 11 -4.18 21.92 -6.97
N LEU A 12 -5.03 20.90 -6.99
CA LEU A 12 -6.48 21.07 -7.03
C LEU A 12 -7.00 21.78 -5.77
N VAL A 13 -6.54 21.40 -4.57
CA VAL A 13 -6.92 22.09 -3.32
C VAL A 13 -6.55 23.57 -3.38
N LYS A 14 -5.37 23.92 -3.89
CA LYS A 14 -4.96 25.33 -4.04
C LYS A 14 -5.88 26.08 -4.99
N VAL A 15 -6.18 25.51 -6.16
CA VAL A 15 -7.08 26.10 -7.15
C VAL A 15 -8.48 26.26 -6.59
N ALA A 16 -9.02 25.22 -5.94
CA ALA A 16 -10.35 25.23 -5.34
C ALA A 16 -10.46 26.27 -4.21
N THR A 17 -9.44 26.37 -3.34
CA THR A 17 -9.38 27.36 -2.26
C THR A 17 -9.32 28.79 -2.81
N PHE A 18 -8.52 29.02 -3.85
CA PHE A 18 -8.46 30.31 -4.54
C PHE A 18 -9.83 30.66 -5.14
N PHE A 19 -10.46 29.71 -5.84
CA PHE A 19 -11.77 29.88 -6.46
C PHE A 19 -12.85 30.24 -5.44
N LYS A 20 -12.89 29.51 -4.32
CA LYS A 20 -13.77 29.77 -3.19
C LYS A 20 -13.60 31.19 -2.65
N LYS A 21 -12.35 31.65 -2.46
CA LYS A 21 -12.07 33.02 -1.98
C LYS A 21 -12.53 34.08 -2.98
N GLN A 22 -12.35 33.84 -4.28
CA GLN A 22 -12.79 34.76 -5.33
C GLN A 22 -14.32 34.82 -5.42
N SER A 23 -15.00 33.67 -5.37
CA SER A 23 -16.47 33.59 -5.36
C SER A 23 -17.06 34.40 -4.20
N ARG A 24 -16.54 34.23 -2.97
CA ARG A 24 -16.95 35.01 -1.79
C ARG A 24 -16.87 36.52 -2.01
N LYS A 25 -15.76 36.97 -2.59
CA LYS A 25 -15.53 38.38 -2.87
C LYS A 25 -16.58 38.91 -3.86
N LEU A 26 -16.80 38.20 -4.96
CA LEU A 26 -17.75 38.60 -5.98
C LEU A 26 -19.21 38.57 -5.51
N ILE A 27 -19.60 37.60 -4.68
CA ILE A 27 -20.92 37.58 -4.02
C ILE A 27 -21.07 38.80 -3.11
N GLY A 28 -20.06 39.12 -2.31
CA GLY A 28 -20.07 40.29 -1.41
C GLY A 28 -20.14 41.63 -2.16
N GLU A 29 -19.56 41.70 -3.34
CA GLU A 29 -19.64 42.86 -4.26
C GLU A 29 -20.97 42.93 -5.02
N GLY A 30 -21.90 41.99 -4.81
CA GLY A 30 -23.18 41.92 -5.53
C GLY A 30 -23.05 41.47 -6.99
N LYS A 31 -21.86 40.98 -7.38
CA LYS A 31 -21.52 40.56 -8.75
C LYS A 31 -21.86 39.10 -9.06
N LEU A 32 -22.14 38.29 -8.04
CA LEU A 32 -22.62 36.92 -8.19
C LEU A 32 -23.89 36.74 -7.35
N GLY A 33 -24.86 36.01 -7.91
CA GLY A 33 -26.09 35.61 -7.22
C GLY A 33 -25.83 34.63 -6.07
N LYS A 34 -26.77 34.54 -5.12
CA LYS A 34 -26.67 33.63 -3.96
C LYS A 34 -26.61 32.16 -4.37
N GLU A 35 -27.08 31.80 -5.56
CA GLU A 35 -26.93 30.44 -6.12
C GLU A 35 -25.46 29.97 -6.20
N HIS A 36 -24.50 30.90 -6.30
CA HIS A 36 -23.07 30.58 -6.34
C HIS A 36 -22.48 30.21 -4.96
N ALA A 37 -23.22 30.41 -3.87
CA ALA A 37 -22.82 29.91 -2.54
C ALA A 37 -22.76 28.37 -2.50
N LYS A 38 -23.55 27.68 -3.34
CA LYS A 38 -23.50 26.21 -3.48
C LYS A 38 -22.14 25.71 -3.97
N VAL A 39 -21.41 26.54 -4.72
CA VAL A 39 -20.07 26.20 -5.22
C VAL A 39 -19.06 26.17 -4.08
N GLU A 40 -19.19 27.05 -3.08
CA GLU A 40 -18.33 27.03 -1.90
C GLU A 40 -18.51 25.75 -1.09
N GLU A 41 -19.76 25.36 -0.86
CA GLU A 41 -20.10 24.14 -0.14
C GLU A 41 -19.62 22.89 -0.89
N ALA A 42 -19.75 22.87 -2.22
CA ALA A 42 -19.22 21.79 -3.05
C ALA A 42 -17.70 21.70 -2.99
N VAL A 43 -16.99 22.84 -3.02
CA VAL A 43 -15.53 22.90 -2.83
C VAL A 43 -15.13 22.36 -1.47
N ASP A 44 -15.80 22.78 -0.39
CA ASP A 44 -15.46 22.34 0.96
C ASP A 44 -15.64 20.83 1.13
N ARG A 45 -16.78 20.29 0.69
CA ARG A 45 -17.05 18.84 0.73
C ARG A 45 -16.02 18.06 -0.08
N PHE A 46 -15.66 18.55 -1.25
CA PHE A 46 -14.68 17.87 -2.10
C PHE A 46 -13.27 17.88 -1.48
N VAL A 47 -12.87 19.01 -0.88
CA VAL A 47 -11.59 19.10 -0.17
C VAL A 47 -11.57 18.17 1.04
N GLU A 48 -12.64 18.13 1.84
CA GLU A 48 -12.77 17.23 2.98
C GLU A 48 -12.69 15.75 2.55
N GLN A 49 -13.38 15.38 1.46
CA GLN A 49 -13.33 14.03 0.90
C GLN A 49 -11.91 13.65 0.46
N MET A 50 -11.18 14.56 -0.19
CA MET A 50 -9.79 14.34 -0.55
C MET A 50 -8.89 14.21 0.68
N GLU A 51 -9.09 15.03 1.71
CA GLU A 51 -8.31 14.95 2.95
C GLU A 51 -8.50 13.59 3.62
N HIS A 52 -9.75 13.14 3.73
CA HIS A 52 -10.07 11.82 4.28
C HIS A 52 -9.42 10.71 3.46
N HIS A 53 -9.56 10.74 2.13
CA HIS A 53 -8.95 9.75 1.24
C HIS A 53 -7.42 9.71 1.35
N ALA A 54 -6.75 10.87 1.38
CA ALA A 54 -5.31 10.95 1.51
C ALA A 54 -4.80 10.39 2.84
N ASN A 55 -5.53 10.62 3.93
CA ASN A 55 -5.20 10.07 5.25
C ASN A 55 -5.41 8.56 5.30
N THR A 56 -6.52 8.06 4.76
CA THR A 56 -6.80 6.62 4.66
C THR A 56 -5.73 5.90 3.85
N ARG A 57 -5.35 6.46 2.69
CA ARG A 57 -4.24 5.95 1.86
C ARG A 57 -2.94 5.87 2.66
N ALA A 58 -2.61 6.92 3.42
CA ALA A 58 -1.39 6.94 4.23
C ALA A 58 -1.40 5.86 5.32
N SER A 59 -2.53 5.66 6.00
CA SER A 59 -2.69 4.62 7.03
C SER A 59 -2.46 3.21 6.44
N ILE A 60 -3.15 2.88 5.36
CA ILE A 60 -3.06 1.56 4.71
C ILE A 60 -1.64 1.28 4.22
N LEU A 61 -0.97 2.28 3.64
CA LEU A 61 0.43 2.15 3.18
C LEU A 61 1.40 1.95 4.36
N GLN A 62 1.18 2.65 5.48
CA GLN A 62 1.98 2.49 6.68
C GLN A 62 1.80 1.08 7.28
N GLU A 63 0.58 0.58 7.33
CA GLU A 63 0.29 -0.80 7.75
C GLU A 63 0.94 -1.82 6.81
N ARG A 64 0.89 -1.59 5.49
CA ARG A 64 1.57 -2.44 4.50
C ARG A 64 3.07 -2.50 4.73
N GLU A 65 3.68 -1.36 5.04
CA GLU A 65 5.11 -1.28 5.35
C GLU A 65 5.44 -2.02 6.67
N TYR A 66 4.57 -1.88 7.67
CA TYR A 66 4.70 -2.62 8.93
C TYR A 66 4.63 -4.14 8.72
N LEU A 67 3.67 -4.62 7.93
CA LEU A 67 3.54 -6.05 7.61
C LEU A 67 4.79 -6.57 6.86
N ASN A 68 5.36 -5.78 5.96
CA ASN A 68 6.62 -6.14 5.30
C ASN A 68 7.77 -6.39 6.30
N LYS A 69 7.81 -5.63 7.41
CA LYS A 69 8.83 -5.76 8.46
C LYS A 69 8.62 -6.97 9.38
N LEU A 70 7.47 -7.65 9.31
CA LEU A 70 7.23 -8.87 10.09
C LEU A 70 8.09 -10.04 9.61
N VAL A 71 8.45 -10.07 8.34
CA VAL A 71 9.35 -11.09 7.80
C VAL A 71 10.77 -10.74 8.23
N LYS A 72 11.26 -11.46 9.25
CA LYS A 72 12.64 -11.34 9.71
C LYS A 72 13.58 -11.92 8.66
N ASP A 73 14.61 -11.16 8.35
CA ASP A 73 15.73 -11.63 7.57
C ASP A 73 16.68 -12.43 8.46
N ASP A 74 16.68 -13.75 8.29
CA ASP A 74 17.57 -14.68 8.98
C ASP A 74 18.56 -15.37 8.03
N ALA A 75 18.85 -14.75 6.88
CA ALA A 75 19.75 -15.31 5.89
C ALA A 75 21.16 -15.57 6.46
N GLU A 76 21.74 -16.70 6.08
CA GLU A 76 23.12 -17.07 6.40
C GLU A 76 23.89 -17.42 5.12
N CYS A 77 25.20 -17.16 5.12
CA CYS A 77 26.04 -17.62 4.02
C CYS A 77 26.05 -19.16 3.99
N PRO A 78 25.73 -19.82 2.86
CA PRO A 78 25.72 -21.29 2.78
C PRO A 78 27.11 -21.92 2.96
N ASN A 79 28.19 -21.16 2.79
CA ASN A 79 29.56 -21.66 2.91
C ASN A 79 30.19 -21.42 4.28
N CYS A 80 29.95 -20.26 4.91
CA CYS A 80 30.59 -19.91 6.19
C CYS A 80 29.62 -19.67 7.34
N HIS A 81 28.29 -19.74 7.10
CA HIS A 81 27.22 -19.55 8.08
C HIS A 81 27.28 -18.22 8.84
N LYS A 82 28.01 -17.23 8.32
CA LYS A 82 28.12 -15.89 8.90
C LYS A 82 27.06 -14.96 8.31
N ARG A 83 26.21 -14.40 9.17
CA ARG A 83 25.14 -13.45 8.83
C ARG A 83 25.65 -12.01 8.65
N ASP A 84 26.56 -11.61 9.53
CA ASP A 84 27.21 -10.29 9.56
C ASP A 84 28.05 -10.00 8.30
N MET A 85 28.46 -11.05 7.59
CA MET A 85 29.23 -10.96 6.35
C MET A 85 28.36 -10.81 5.10
N LEU A 86 27.02 -10.77 5.23
CA LEU A 86 26.10 -10.67 4.10
C LEU A 86 25.84 -9.21 3.72
N LYS A 87 25.95 -8.91 2.42
CA LYS A 87 25.47 -7.66 1.82
C LYS A 87 24.27 -7.97 0.95
N LEU A 88 23.14 -7.32 1.21
CA LEU A 88 22.00 -7.34 0.29
C LEU A 88 22.42 -6.68 -1.03
N ILE A 89 22.29 -7.42 -2.13
CA ILE A 89 22.65 -6.97 -3.49
C ILE A 89 21.43 -6.81 -4.40
N GLY A 90 20.28 -7.36 -4.03
CA GLY A 90 19.05 -7.21 -4.79
C GLY A 90 17.95 -8.17 -4.33
N THR A 91 16.97 -8.36 -5.19
CA THR A 91 15.87 -9.31 -5.01
C THR A 91 15.67 -10.11 -6.27
N GLU A 92 15.29 -11.37 -6.15
CA GLU A 92 15.00 -12.27 -7.27
C GLU A 92 13.66 -12.95 -7.08
N LYS A 93 12.99 -13.25 -8.19
CA LYS A 93 11.77 -14.04 -8.19
C LYS A 93 12.09 -15.48 -8.54
N ASN A 94 11.61 -16.43 -7.75
CA ASN A 94 11.70 -17.85 -8.10
C ASN A 94 10.66 -18.24 -9.17
N GLU A 95 10.66 -19.51 -9.57
CA GLU A 95 9.70 -20.08 -10.55
C GLU A 95 8.24 -19.93 -10.13
N LYS A 96 7.97 -19.84 -8.82
CA LYS A 96 6.63 -19.64 -8.24
C LYS A 96 6.24 -18.16 -8.12
N GLY A 97 7.13 -17.26 -8.56
CA GLY A 97 6.96 -15.81 -8.52
C GLY A 97 7.27 -15.15 -7.18
N TRP A 98 7.71 -15.91 -6.18
CA TRP A 98 8.01 -15.40 -4.85
C TRP A 98 9.29 -14.56 -4.87
N LYS A 99 9.23 -13.39 -4.23
CA LYS A 99 10.38 -12.51 -4.11
C LYS A 99 11.23 -12.92 -2.92
N SER A 100 12.51 -13.14 -3.17
CA SER A 100 13.52 -13.42 -2.17
C SER A 100 14.68 -12.44 -2.26
N ASN A 101 15.39 -12.25 -1.16
CA ASN A 101 16.59 -11.41 -1.12
C ASN A 101 17.79 -12.13 -1.74
N ARG A 102 18.61 -11.39 -2.49
CA ARG A 102 19.92 -11.82 -2.99
C ARG A 102 21.01 -11.21 -2.15
N TYR A 103 21.98 -12.04 -1.76
CA TYR A 103 23.11 -11.63 -0.93
C TYR A 103 24.42 -11.93 -1.62
N ARG A 104 25.42 -11.07 -1.35
CA ARG A 104 26.83 -11.38 -1.53
C ARG A 104 27.48 -11.56 -0.17
N CYS A 105 28.10 -12.71 0.06
CA CYS A 105 28.93 -12.91 1.25
C CYS A 105 30.29 -12.25 1.02
N ARG A 106 30.65 -11.26 1.85
CA ARG A 106 31.93 -10.54 1.75
C ARG A 106 33.13 -11.43 2.09
N ARG A 107 32.94 -12.45 2.94
CA ARG A 107 33.99 -13.39 3.34
C ARG A 107 34.25 -14.46 2.28
N CYS A 108 33.19 -15.11 1.81
CA CYS A 108 33.30 -16.21 0.84
C CYS A 108 33.30 -15.72 -0.62
N ASN A 109 32.98 -14.45 -0.86
CA ASN A 109 32.85 -13.84 -2.18
C ASN A 109 31.88 -14.57 -3.13
N ILE A 110 30.85 -15.22 -2.57
CA ILE A 110 29.78 -15.85 -3.35
C ILE A 110 28.52 -15.00 -3.34
N GLU A 111 27.73 -15.14 -4.39
CA GLU A 111 26.36 -14.62 -4.45
C GLU A 111 25.36 -15.76 -4.35
N PHE A 112 24.27 -15.55 -3.64
CA PHE A 112 23.19 -16.52 -3.52
C PHE A 112 21.86 -15.83 -3.25
N THR A 113 20.78 -16.52 -3.61
CA THR A 113 19.40 -16.12 -3.34
C THR A 113 18.93 -16.87 -2.10
N TRP A 114 18.42 -16.16 -1.11
CA TRP A 114 17.86 -16.80 0.08
C TRP A 114 16.59 -17.55 -0.31
N ASN A 115 16.50 -18.82 0.07
CA ASN A 115 15.41 -19.69 -0.35
C ASN A 115 14.08 -19.42 0.39
N ARG A 116 13.99 -18.32 1.15
CA ARG A 116 12.78 -17.86 1.82
C ARG A 116 12.33 -16.52 1.26
N PRO A 117 11.01 -16.32 1.07
CA PRO A 117 10.49 -15.04 0.61
C PRO A 117 10.81 -13.90 1.57
N ASN A 118 10.89 -12.68 1.03
CA ASN A 118 11.23 -11.47 1.78
C ASN A 118 10.03 -10.60 2.15
N ASN A 119 8.81 -11.08 1.91
CA ASN A 119 7.56 -10.35 2.15
C ASN A 119 6.48 -11.30 2.68
N PRO A 120 5.52 -10.80 3.47
CA PRO A 120 4.55 -11.63 4.19
C PRO A 120 3.60 -12.41 3.26
N TRP A 121 3.23 -11.85 2.10
CA TRP A 121 2.31 -12.50 1.16
C TRP A 121 2.90 -13.76 0.53
N ASP A 122 4.14 -13.66 0.04
CA ASP A 122 4.86 -14.81 -0.48
C ASP A 122 5.25 -15.78 0.66
N MET A 123 5.58 -15.26 1.85
CA MET A 123 5.91 -16.07 3.02
C MET A 123 4.76 -16.98 3.46
N LEU A 124 3.50 -16.51 3.39
CA LEU A 124 2.36 -17.37 3.68
C LEU A 124 2.30 -18.58 2.76
N ARG A 125 2.48 -18.37 1.45
CA ARG A 125 2.50 -19.45 0.45
C ARG A 125 3.66 -20.42 0.70
N TYR A 126 4.82 -19.88 1.06
CA TYR A 126 5.97 -20.69 1.46
C TYR A 126 5.68 -21.55 2.70
N ILE A 127 5.08 -20.99 3.75
CA ILE A 127 4.73 -21.73 4.96
C ILE A 127 3.74 -22.85 4.66
N GLU A 128 2.76 -22.60 3.81
CA GLU A 128 1.78 -23.59 3.36
C GLU A 128 2.46 -24.78 2.66
N GLU A 129 3.40 -24.53 1.76
CA GLU A 129 4.17 -25.61 1.12
C GLU A 129 5.08 -26.36 2.09
N VAL A 130 5.73 -25.67 3.03
CA VAL A 130 6.56 -26.32 4.05
C VAL A 130 5.70 -27.22 4.94
N LEU A 131 4.51 -26.78 5.33
CA LEU A 131 3.55 -27.59 6.09
C LEU A 131 3.16 -28.86 5.34
N GLN A 132 2.85 -28.76 4.04
CA GLN A 132 2.53 -29.92 3.21
C GLN A 132 3.70 -30.92 3.14
N VAL A 133 4.93 -30.44 2.94
CA VAL A 133 6.12 -31.31 2.90
C VAL A 133 6.36 -32.00 4.25
N LEU A 134 6.19 -31.28 5.37
CA LEU A 134 6.35 -31.85 6.70
C LEU A 134 5.28 -32.93 6.99
N GLN A 135 4.03 -32.69 6.60
CA GLN A 135 2.94 -33.67 6.74
C GLN A 135 3.20 -34.94 5.90
N LEU A 136 3.68 -34.78 4.67
CA LEU A 136 4.04 -35.93 3.82
C LEU A 136 5.19 -36.74 4.43
N LYS A 137 6.24 -36.08 4.92
CA LYS A 137 7.37 -36.75 5.59
C LYS A 137 6.97 -37.45 6.89
N GLN A 138 6.05 -36.87 7.64
CA GLN A 138 5.54 -37.49 8.87
C GLN A 138 4.81 -38.81 8.58
N GLY A 139 4.11 -38.91 7.44
CA GLY A 139 3.42 -40.12 6.99
C GLY A 139 4.34 -41.20 6.41
N ASP A 140 5.63 -40.93 6.25
CA ASP A 140 6.59 -41.88 5.69
C ASP A 140 6.95 -42.98 6.71
N ALA A 141 6.89 -44.24 6.25
CA ALA A 141 7.21 -45.41 7.07
C ALA A 141 8.69 -45.52 7.44
N SER A 142 9.58 -44.83 6.71
CA SER A 142 11.03 -44.83 6.94
C SER A 142 11.47 -43.93 8.10
N VAL A 143 10.58 -43.09 8.63
CA VAL A 143 10.90 -42.13 9.69
C VAL A 143 10.62 -42.73 11.07
N SER A 144 11.54 -42.50 12.02
CA SER A 144 11.41 -42.99 13.40
C SER A 144 10.25 -42.32 14.15
N ASP A 145 9.70 -43.00 15.15
CA ASP A 145 8.58 -42.47 15.94
C ASP A 145 8.94 -41.19 16.71
N ALA A 146 10.19 -41.08 17.19
CA ALA A 146 10.69 -39.88 17.84
C ALA A 146 10.74 -38.68 16.87
N GLU A 147 11.15 -38.88 15.62
CA GLU A 147 11.16 -37.85 14.59
C GLU A 147 9.73 -37.46 14.17
N LYS A 148 8.80 -38.42 14.13
CA LYS A 148 7.38 -38.16 13.86
C LYS A 148 6.73 -37.28 14.91
N GLU A 149 7.07 -37.48 16.18
CA GLU A 149 6.56 -36.67 17.30
C GLU A 149 7.12 -35.24 17.29
N GLN A 150 8.42 -35.09 16.98
CA GLN A 150 9.04 -33.77 16.78
C GLN A 150 8.40 -33.03 15.59
N MET A 151 8.17 -33.72 14.48
CA MET A 151 7.47 -33.15 13.32
C MET A 151 6.03 -32.79 13.65
N ALA A 152 5.30 -33.63 14.42
CA ALA A 152 3.94 -33.33 14.86
C ALA A 152 3.86 -31.98 15.59
N THR A 153 4.78 -31.79 16.55
CA THR A 153 4.86 -30.57 17.35
C THR A 153 5.21 -29.35 16.48
N ALA A 154 6.16 -29.51 15.56
CA ALA A 154 6.54 -28.45 14.63
C ALA A 154 5.38 -28.05 13.70
N ILE A 155 4.69 -29.03 13.11
CA ILE A 155 3.51 -28.83 12.25
C ILE A 155 2.43 -28.10 13.03
N GLN A 156 2.11 -28.54 14.25
CA GLN A 156 1.07 -27.92 15.07
C GLN A 156 1.38 -26.45 15.36
N ASN A 157 2.62 -26.14 15.75
CA ASN A 157 3.04 -24.76 16.04
C ASN A 157 3.04 -23.89 14.78
N MET A 158 3.54 -24.41 13.65
CA MET A 158 3.53 -23.69 12.37
C MET A 158 2.10 -23.43 11.89
N GLN A 159 1.21 -24.43 11.97
CA GLN A 159 -0.19 -24.31 11.59
C GLN A 159 -0.93 -23.30 12.47
N ALA A 160 -0.70 -23.32 13.79
CA ALA A 160 -1.31 -22.38 14.71
C ALA A 160 -0.89 -20.92 14.41
N ASN A 161 0.39 -20.69 14.09
CA ASN A 161 0.87 -19.37 13.68
C ASN A 161 0.33 -18.96 12.31
N PHE A 162 0.30 -19.89 11.36
CA PHE A 162 -0.26 -19.66 10.03
C PHE A 162 -1.73 -19.24 10.10
N ASN A 163 -2.55 -19.98 10.87
CA ASN A 163 -3.98 -19.69 11.04
C ASN A 163 -4.24 -18.32 11.70
N LYS A 164 -3.28 -17.79 12.47
CA LYS A 164 -3.36 -16.44 13.04
C LYS A 164 -2.94 -15.36 12.05
N LEU A 165 -1.88 -15.58 11.29
CA LEU A 165 -1.30 -14.59 10.39
C LEU A 165 -2.05 -14.46 9.07
N LYS A 166 -2.53 -15.58 8.51
CA LYS A 166 -3.22 -15.62 7.23
C LYS A 166 -4.42 -14.64 7.15
N PRO A 167 -5.38 -14.65 8.09
CA PRO A 167 -6.54 -13.74 7.99
C PRO A 167 -6.14 -12.27 8.09
N VAL A 168 -5.09 -11.93 8.86
CA VAL A 168 -4.59 -10.55 8.98
C VAL A 168 -4.01 -10.06 7.65
N ILE A 169 -3.19 -10.89 6.99
CA ILE A 169 -2.57 -10.54 5.71
C ILE A 169 -3.61 -10.51 4.59
N ASP A 170 -4.54 -11.46 4.55
CA ASP A 170 -5.62 -11.50 3.56
C ASP A 170 -6.53 -10.27 3.68
N ALA A 171 -6.92 -9.89 4.90
CA ALA A 171 -7.75 -8.71 5.14
C ALA A 171 -7.04 -7.42 4.70
N HIS A 172 -5.75 -7.29 5.02
CA HIS A 172 -4.95 -6.12 4.60
C HIS A 172 -4.77 -6.07 3.07
N GLU A 173 -4.57 -7.22 2.42
CA GLU A 173 -4.48 -7.29 0.97
C GLU A 173 -5.80 -6.87 0.31
N GLN A 174 -6.93 -7.28 0.86
CA GLN A 174 -8.25 -6.82 0.40
C GLN A 174 -8.42 -5.31 0.59
N GLU A 175 -8.04 -4.77 1.74
CA GLU A 175 -8.10 -3.32 2.00
C GLU A 175 -7.22 -2.52 1.05
N TYR A 176 -6.00 -2.99 0.79
CA TYR A 176 -5.10 -2.37 -0.16
C TYR A 176 -5.66 -2.42 -1.60
N ASN A 177 -6.26 -3.53 -2.01
CA ASN A 177 -6.89 -3.61 -3.33
C ASN A 177 -8.10 -2.66 -3.45
N ASN A 178 -8.92 -2.57 -2.39
CA ASN A 178 -10.01 -1.59 -2.32
C ASN A 178 -9.49 -0.15 -2.40
N LEU A 179 -8.35 0.14 -1.76
CA LEU A 179 -7.68 1.44 -1.86
C LEU A 179 -7.26 1.74 -3.31
N LEU A 180 -6.68 0.79 -4.04
CA LEU A 180 -6.29 0.99 -5.44
C LEU A 180 -7.48 1.35 -6.33
N THR A 181 -8.62 0.68 -6.12
CA THR A 181 -9.87 1.04 -6.80
C THR A 181 -10.31 2.45 -6.46
N ARG A 182 -10.36 2.81 -5.18
CA ARG A 182 -10.75 4.15 -4.71
C ARG A 182 -9.79 5.24 -5.17
N ASP A 183 -8.49 4.95 -5.26
CA ASP A 183 -7.47 5.87 -5.80
C ASP A 183 -7.78 6.19 -7.28
N SER A 184 -8.12 5.17 -8.08
CA SER A 184 -8.50 5.36 -9.47
C SER A 184 -9.79 6.16 -9.63
N GLU A 185 -10.79 5.90 -8.79
CA GLU A 185 -12.04 6.69 -8.75
C GLU A 185 -11.77 8.15 -8.34
N MET A 186 -10.93 8.36 -7.32
CA MET A 186 -10.56 9.69 -6.87
C MET A 186 -9.82 10.48 -7.96
N GLU A 187 -8.95 9.83 -8.74
CA GLU A 187 -8.29 10.48 -9.87
C GLU A 187 -9.27 10.96 -10.94
N LYS A 188 -10.32 10.19 -11.23
CA LYS A 188 -11.41 10.62 -12.13
C LYS A 188 -12.17 11.80 -11.55
N LEU A 189 -12.55 11.72 -10.26
CA LEU A 189 -13.26 12.80 -9.57
C LEU A 189 -12.43 14.10 -9.52
N ILE A 190 -11.12 14.01 -9.28
CA ILE A 190 -10.18 15.15 -9.33
C ILE A 190 -10.19 15.78 -10.73
N HIS A 191 -10.14 14.95 -11.77
CA HIS A 191 -10.16 15.44 -13.15
C HIS A 191 -11.48 16.15 -13.49
N GLU A 192 -12.61 15.53 -13.19
CA GLU A 192 -13.94 16.08 -13.39
C GLU A 192 -14.14 17.39 -12.61
N PHE A 193 -13.77 17.39 -11.33
CA PHE A 193 -13.89 18.58 -10.48
C PHE A 193 -13.01 19.73 -10.97
N LYS A 194 -11.78 19.44 -11.41
CA LYS A 194 -10.90 20.44 -12.04
C LYS A 194 -11.55 21.05 -13.29
N ASN A 195 -12.15 20.22 -14.14
CA ASN A 195 -12.85 20.70 -15.34
C ASN A 195 -14.07 21.56 -14.99
N SER A 196 -14.88 21.14 -14.01
CA SER A 196 -16.01 21.92 -13.52
C SER A 196 -15.58 23.28 -12.96
N LEU A 197 -14.51 23.32 -12.16
CA LEU A 197 -13.95 24.58 -11.65
C LEU A 197 -13.44 25.50 -12.78
N LEU A 198 -12.83 24.94 -13.83
CA LEU A 198 -12.40 25.72 -14.99
C LEU A 198 -13.59 26.32 -15.76
N ILE A 199 -14.67 25.56 -15.92
CA ILE A 199 -15.90 26.04 -16.56
C ILE A 199 -16.51 27.19 -15.74
N GLU A 200 -16.65 27.00 -14.42
CA GLU A 200 -17.18 28.05 -13.55
C GLU A 200 -16.28 29.28 -13.55
N LYS A 201 -14.95 29.11 -13.61
CA LYS A 201 -14.01 30.23 -13.81
C LYS A 201 -14.27 30.99 -15.10
N ILE A 202 -14.39 30.30 -16.23
CA ILE A 202 -14.68 30.94 -17.51
C ILE A 202 -16.01 31.70 -17.44
N LYS A 203 -17.04 31.14 -16.80
CA LYS A 203 -18.33 31.83 -16.61
C LYS A 203 -18.18 33.11 -15.78
N MET A 204 -17.42 33.08 -14.69
CA MET A 204 -17.16 34.27 -13.88
C MET A 204 -16.35 35.33 -14.67
N ASP A 205 -15.28 34.92 -15.35
CA ASP A 205 -14.42 35.83 -16.13
C ASP A 205 -15.20 36.48 -17.31
N THR A 206 -16.08 35.72 -17.96
CA THR A 206 -16.95 36.26 -19.04
C THR A 206 -18.07 37.15 -18.51
N TRP A 207 -18.56 36.94 -17.29
CA TRP A 207 -19.51 37.84 -16.65
C TRP A 207 -18.86 39.18 -16.28
N GLU A 208 -17.64 39.17 -15.73
CA GLU A 208 -16.86 40.39 -15.44
C GLU A 208 -16.59 41.23 -16.70
N ASN A 209 -16.36 40.60 -17.85
CA ASN A 209 -16.11 41.30 -19.12
C ASN A 209 -17.37 41.86 -19.79
N LYS A 210 -18.58 41.37 -19.45
CA LYS A 210 -19.85 41.92 -19.97
C LYS A 210 -20.38 43.11 -19.17
N ASN A 211 -19.93 43.26 -17.91
CA ASN A 211 -20.36 44.31 -17.00
C ASN A 211 -19.31 45.42 -16.79
N LYS A 212 -18.28 45.46 -17.65
CA LYS A 212 -17.37 46.60 -17.84
C LYS A 212 -17.77 47.35 -19.10
#